data_AF-A0A1B6D6H4-F1
#
_entry.id   AF-A0A1B6D6H4-F1
#
_cell.length_a   1.000
_cell.length_b   1.000
_cell.length_c   1.000
_cell.angle_alpha   90.00
_cell.angle_beta   90.00
_cell.angle_gamma   90.00
#
_symmetry.space_group_name_H-M   'P 1'
#
loop_
_entity.id
_entity.type
_entity.pdbx_description
1 polymer ?
#
loop_
_entity_poly.entity_id
_entity_poly.type
_entity_poly.pdbx_seq_one_letter_code
_entity_poly.pdbx_strand_id
1 'polypeptide(L)'
;MGKTVIWNMIHYDVQLMGGVVLHQGKIAEMYTGEGKTLVATLPIYLNALTGKGVHVVTVNEYLAKRDSEWMAPLMEFHGLTVDCIDLYKNNSYLRRKAYEADVTYGTNNEFVFDYLRDNMVNSFNKLIQKKLNYAIIDEVDSVLIDEARTPLIISGPVNYQNLDYFYRFKSIVEKILKKQLIFLNKIFNLARKLINSGKKKEGGLNLLKVYRGLPKYKPLIKFLVEKKYVKF
;
A
#
# COMPACT_ATOMS: atom_id res chain seq x y z
N MET A 1 29.90 -26.77 0.09
CA MET A 1 31.08 -26.74 0.96
C MET A 1 31.42 -25.28 1.20
N GLY A 2 31.21 -24.79 2.43
CA GLY A 2 31.46 -23.40 2.79
C GLY A 2 32.95 -23.13 2.95
N LYS A 3 33.39 -21.93 2.56
CA LYS A 3 34.76 -21.46 2.80
C LYS A 3 34.87 -21.02 4.25
N THR A 4 35.88 -21.48 4.98
CA THR A 4 36.15 -21.00 6.34
C THR A 4 36.48 -19.51 6.30
N VAL A 5 35.70 -18.69 7.02
CA VAL A 5 35.90 -17.24 7.14
C VAL A 5 36.43 -16.95 8.54
N ILE A 6 37.53 -16.20 8.63
CA ILE A 6 38.03 -15.67 9.91
C ILE A 6 37.33 -14.32 10.14
N TRP A 7 36.54 -14.23 11.21
CA TRP A 7 35.84 -13.00 11.58
C TRP A 7 36.69 -12.17 12.55
N ASN A 8 37.22 -11.03 12.07
CA ASN A 8 38.11 -10.15 12.83
C ASN A 8 37.47 -8.80 13.17
N MET A 9 36.16 -8.65 12.99
CA MET A 9 35.44 -7.41 13.32
C MET A 9 34.81 -7.55 14.70
N ILE A 10 35.32 -6.77 15.65
CA ILE A 10 34.79 -6.66 17.01
C ILE A 10 33.99 -5.35 17.08
N HIS A 11 32.78 -5.42 17.64
CA HIS A 11 31.96 -4.22 17.81
C HIS A 11 32.64 -3.19 18.71
N TYR A 12 32.62 -1.93 18.30
CA TYR A 12 32.95 -0.80 19.17
C TYR A 12 31.79 -0.47 20.11
N ASP A 13 32.07 0.24 21.20
CA ASP A 13 31.06 0.63 22.20
C ASP A 13 29.89 1.41 21.58
N VAL A 14 30.19 2.32 20.64
CA VAL A 14 29.16 3.10 19.91
C VAL A 14 28.26 2.20 19.07
N GLN A 15 28.78 1.08 18.57
CA GLN A 15 28.01 0.11 17.79
C GLN A 15 27.10 -0.73 18.70
N LEU A 16 27.55 -1.07 19.92
CA LEU A 16 26.70 -1.70 20.93
C LEU A 16 25.54 -0.78 21.32
N MET A 17 25.81 0.52 21.53
CA MET A 17 24.77 1.51 21.79
C MET A 17 23.76 1.60 20.63
N GLY A 18 24.24 1.64 19.38
CA GLY A 18 23.40 1.59 18.19
C GLY A 18 22.50 0.35 18.15
N GLY A 19 23.05 -0.83 18.47
CA GLY A 19 22.30 -2.09 18.53
C GLY A 19 21.17 -2.06 19.56
N VAL A 20 21.40 -1.46 20.74
CA VAL A 20 20.37 -1.28 21.78
C VAL A 20 19.27 -0.34 21.29
N VAL A 21 19.63 0.79 20.66
CA VAL A 21 18.66 1.75 20.12
C VAL A 21 17.77 1.11 19.06
N LEU A 22 18.37 0.36 18.12
CA LEU A 22 17.63 -0.38 17.10
C LEU A 22 16.68 -1.42 17.73
N HIS A 23 17.15 -2.20 18.71
CA HIS A 23 16.31 -3.19 19.40
C HIS A 23 15.09 -2.55 20.08
N GLN A 24 15.22 -1.32 20.58
CA GLN A 24 14.11 -0.54 21.16
C GLN A 24 13.11 0.00 20.12
N GLY A 25 13.28 -0.26 18.83
CA GLY A 25 12.42 0.25 17.76
C GLY A 25 12.61 1.73 17.47
N LYS A 26 13.80 2.27 17.74
CA LYS A 26 14.16 3.67 17.48
C LYS A 26 15.12 3.78 16.30
N ILE A 27 15.27 5.01 15.79
CA ILE A 27 16.26 5.34 14.76
C ILE A 27 17.62 5.55 15.44
N ALA A 28 18.62 4.77 15.01
CA ALA A 28 20.01 4.96 15.39
C ALA A 28 20.72 5.78 14.29
N GLU A 29 20.93 7.07 14.54
CA GLU A 29 21.71 7.92 13.64
C GLU A 29 23.20 7.65 13.84
N MET A 30 23.87 7.22 12.76
CA MET A 30 25.30 6.92 12.76
C MET A 30 25.90 7.46 11.47
N TYR A 31 27.12 8.01 11.56
CA TYR A 31 27.84 8.50 10.38
C TYR A 31 28.18 7.35 9.42
N THR A 32 28.31 7.67 8.13
CA THR A 32 28.77 6.72 7.12
C THR A 32 30.17 6.23 7.49
N GLY A 33 30.38 4.91 7.47
CA GLY A 33 31.64 4.30 7.89
C GLY A 33 31.65 3.78 9.34
N GLU A 34 30.67 4.14 10.17
CA GLU A 34 30.53 3.62 11.55
C GLU A 34 30.11 2.14 11.62
N GLY A 35 29.94 1.48 10.48
CA GLY A 35 29.61 0.05 10.41
C GLY A 35 28.14 -0.27 10.72
N LYS A 36 27.19 0.50 10.18
CA LYS A 36 25.73 0.26 10.32
C LYS A 36 25.33 -1.20 10.05
N THR A 37 25.88 -1.81 9.01
CA THR A 37 25.64 -3.22 8.67
C THR A 37 26.05 -4.16 9.81
N LEU A 38 27.21 -3.93 10.42
CA LEU A 38 27.69 -4.70 11.57
C LEU A 38 26.84 -4.43 12.82
N VAL A 39 26.44 -3.18 13.06
CA VAL A 39 25.57 -2.78 14.18
C VAL A 39 24.23 -3.52 14.12
N ALA A 40 23.63 -3.61 12.94
CA ALA A 40 22.34 -4.26 12.72
C ALA A 40 22.36 -5.75 13.12
N THR A 41 23.52 -6.42 13.08
CA THR A 41 23.62 -7.84 13.47
C THR A 41 23.17 -8.10 14.92
N LEU A 42 23.38 -7.16 15.84
CA LEU A 42 23.03 -7.29 17.25
C LEU A 42 21.51 -7.42 17.47
N PRO A 43 20.67 -6.44 17.04
CA PRO A 43 19.22 -6.56 17.15
C PRO A 43 18.64 -7.62 16.22
N ILE A 44 19.25 -7.91 15.07
CA ILE A 44 18.80 -9.00 14.18
C ILE A 44 18.88 -10.32 14.94
N TYR A 45 20.05 -10.66 15.46
CA TYR A 45 20.28 -11.90 16.17
C TYR A 45 19.29 -12.07 17.33
N LEU A 46 19.21 -11.08 18.21
CA LEU A 46 18.35 -11.13 19.39
C LEU A 46 16.86 -11.32 19.03
N ASN A 47 16.34 -10.59 18.04
CA ASN A 47 14.93 -10.70 17.65
C ASN A 47 14.64 -11.98 16.85
N ALA A 48 15.62 -12.49 16.11
CA ALA A 48 15.50 -13.75 15.36
C ALA A 48 15.37 -14.97 16.29
N LEU A 49 15.94 -14.95 17.49
CA LEU A 49 15.80 -16.02 18.50
C LEU A 49 14.35 -16.35 18.87
N THR A 50 13.40 -15.46 18.59
CA THR A 50 11.97 -15.72 18.80
C THR A 50 11.36 -16.71 17.79
N GLY A 51 12.07 -17.03 16.71
CA GLY A 51 11.59 -17.88 15.61
C GLY A 51 10.48 -17.24 14.76
N LYS A 52 10.20 -15.94 14.96
CA LYS A 52 9.14 -15.21 14.26
C LYS A 52 9.62 -14.48 13.00
N GLY A 53 10.92 -14.55 12.71
CA GLY A 53 11.56 -13.89 11.57
C GLY A 53 11.93 -12.43 11.83
N VAL A 54 12.99 -11.97 11.16
CA VAL A 54 13.43 -10.57 11.12
C VAL A 54 13.60 -10.16 9.66
N HIS A 55 13.00 -9.04 9.26
CA HIS A 55 13.18 -8.48 7.93
C HIS A 55 14.27 -7.41 7.95
N VAL A 56 15.26 -7.50 7.06
CA VAL A 56 16.28 -6.46 6.86
C VAL A 56 16.01 -5.80 5.53
N VAL A 57 15.57 -4.55 5.58
CA VAL A 57 15.09 -3.78 4.44
C VAL A 57 16.20 -2.85 3.97
N THR A 58 16.53 -2.93 2.69
CA THR A 58 17.49 -2.04 2.02
C THR A 58 16.83 -1.33 0.83
N VAL A 59 17.49 -0.31 0.28
CA VAL A 59 16.98 0.46 -0.86
C VAL A 59 17.15 -0.20 -2.22
N ASN A 60 18.11 -1.13 -2.38
CA ASN A 60 18.35 -1.78 -3.66
C ASN A 60 18.79 -3.24 -3.53
N GLU A 61 18.57 -3.98 -4.63
CA GLU A 61 18.80 -5.43 -4.72
C GLU A 61 20.28 -5.81 -4.51
N TYR A 62 21.21 -4.97 -4.97
CA TYR A 62 22.64 -5.24 -4.80
C TYR A 62 23.03 -5.21 -3.31
N LEU A 63 22.60 -4.20 -2.57
CA LEU A 63 22.85 -4.09 -1.13
C LEU A 63 22.20 -5.25 -0.36
N ALA A 64 20.94 -5.59 -0.68
CA ALA A 64 20.24 -6.71 -0.06
C ALA A 64 21.02 -8.02 -0.20
N LYS A 65 21.47 -8.33 -1.42
CA LYS A 65 22.24 -9.56 -1.71
C LYS A 65 23.61 -9.52 -1.03
N ARG A 66 24.37 -8.45 -1.24
CA ARG A 66 25.70 -8.28 -0.64
C ARG A 66 25.67 -8.44 0.88
N ASP A 67 24.73 -7.78 1.55
CA ASP A 67 24.68 -7.76 3.02
C ASP A 67 24.15 -9.09 3.58
N SER A 68 23.22 -9.75 2.87
CA SER A 68 22.80 -11.11 3.21
C SER A 68 23.96 -12.11 3.13
N GLU A 69 24.76 -12.09 2.05
CA GLU A 69 25.91 -12.98 1.88
C GLU A 69 27.04 -12.65 2.87
N TRP A 70 27.25 -11.37 3.17
CA TRP A 70 28.30 -10.94 4.07
C TRP A 70 27.98 -11.26 5.53
N MET A 71 26.73 -11.10 5.96
CA MET A 71 26.30 -11.35 7.35
C MET A 71 25.84 -12.79 7.60
N ALA A 72 25.53 -13.57 6.56
CA ALA A 72 25.11 -14.97 6.69
C ALA A 72 26.10 -15.82 7.50
N PRO A 73 27.43 -15.81 7.24
CA PRO A 73 28.36 -16.64 8.02
C PRO A 73 28.32 -16.37 9.52
N LEU A 74 28.09 -15.12 9.93
CA LEU A 74 27.98 -14.74 11.34
C LEU A 74 26.71 -15.33 11.95
N MET A 75 25.57 -15.18 11.28
CA MET A 75 24.27 -15.67 11.76
C MET A 75 24.21 -17.21 11.76
N GLU A 76 24.68 -17.84 10.68
CA GLU A 76 24.73 -19.29 10.50
C GLU A 76 25.68 -19.97 11.49
N PHE A 77 26.79 -19.31 11.84
CA PHE A 77 27.66 -19.77 12.92
C PHE A 77 26.92 -19.88 14.25
N HIS A 78 25.95 -19.01 14.50
CA HIS A 78 25.07 -19.05 15.67
C HIS A 78 23.78 -19.87 15.46
N GLY A 79 23.68 -20.63 14.37
CA GLY A 79 22.56 -21.54 14.09
C GLY A 79 21.32 -20.88 13.52
N LEU A 80 21.38 -19.61 13.10
CA LEU A 80 20.29 -18.94 12.41
C LEU A 80 20.41 -19.11 10.89
N THR A 81 19.27 -19.15 10.22
CA THR A 81 19.19 -19.19 8.76
C THR A 81 19.01 -17.77 8.20
N VAL A 82 19.74 -17.46 7.12
CA VAL A 82 19.67 -16.16 6.42
C VAL A 82 19.32 -16.41 4.97
N ASP A 83 18.41 -15.61 4.42
CA ASP A 83 18.08 -15.65 2.99
C ASP A 83 17.70 -14.25 2.46
N CYS A 84 17.63 -14.09 1.14
CA CYS A 84 17.32 -12.84 0.47
C CYS A 84 16.22 -13.04 -0.58
N ILE A 85 15.09 -12.34 -0.43
CA ILE A 85 13.92 -12.52 -1.32
C ILE A 85 14.19 -12.08 -2.75
N ASP A 86 15.08 -11.11 -2.96
CA ASP A 86 15.47 -10.59 -4.28
C ASP A 86 16.32 -11.61 -5.08
N LEU A 87 16.74 -12.74 -4.50
CA LEU A 87 17.34 -13.86 -5.25
C LEU A 87 16.30 -14.67 -6.04
N TYR A 88 15.01 -14.50 -5.75
CA TYR A 88 13.97 -15.39 -6.22
C TYR A 88 12.84 -14.68 -6.96
N LYS A 89 12.32 -15.36 -7.99
CA LYS A 89 11.16 -14.88 -8.72
C LYS A 89 9.93 -14.78 -7.81
N ASN A 90 9.09 -13.79 -8.09
CA ASN A 90 7.82 -13.56 -7.41
C ASN A 90 6.94 -14.81 -7.44
N ASN A 91 6.25 -15.10 -6.33
CA ASN A 91 5.36 -16.25 -6.18
C ASN A 91 6.00 -17.62 -6.44
N SER A 92 7.32 -17.72 -6.31
CA SER A 92 8.03 -19.00 -6.39
C SER A 92 8.10 -19.69 -5.02
N TYR A 93 8.22 -21.03 -5.04
CA TYR A 93 8.46 -21.82 -3.83
C TYR A 93 9.72 -21.37 -3.07
N LEU A 94 10.79 -21.03 -3.79
CA LEU A 94 12.03 -20.55 -3.18
C LEU A 94 11.83 -19.20 -2.48
N ARG A 95 11.04 -18.29 -3.05
CA ARG A 95 10.71 -17.02 -2.40
C ARG A 95 9.96 -17.22 -1.08
N ARG A 96 9.03 -18.19 -1.03
CA ARG A 96 8.37 -18.58 0.23
C ARG A 96 9.37 -19.13 1.24
N LYS A 97 10.28 -19.99 0.80
CA LYS A 97 11.35 -20.54 1.64
C LYS A 97 12.27 -19.44 2.20
N ALA A 98 12.50 -18.37 1.46
CA ALA A 98 13.29 -17.22 1.94
C ALA A 98 12.63 -16.51 3.14
N TYR A 99 11.30 -16.39 3.16
CA TYR A 99 10.56 -15.93 4.35
C TYR A 99 10.47 -17.00 5.46
N GLU A 100 10.84 -18.26 5.16
CA GLU A 100 10.97 -19.31 6.17
C GLU A 100 12.25 -19.20 6.99
N ALA A 101 13.25 -18.46 6.50
CA ALA A 101 14.48 -18.15 7.23
C ALA A 101 14.22 -17.35 8.51
N ASP A 102 15.20 -17.37 9.43
CA ASP A 102 15.17 -16.59 10.66
C ASP A 102 15.44 -15.10 10.38
N VAL A 103 16.27 -14.83 9.38
CA VAL A 103 16.58 -13.49 8.88
C VAL A 103 16.33 -13.44 7.37
N THR A 104 15.49 -12.51 6.95
CA THR A 104 15.13 -12.31 5.54
C THR A 104 15.58 -10.92 5.11
N TYR A 105 16.52 -10.85 4.18
CA TYR A 105 16.93 -9.61 3.52
C TYR A 105 16.04 -9.32 2.31
N GLY A 106 15.86 -8.04 2.00
CA GLY A 106 15.26 -7.66 0.73
C GLY A 106 15.07 -6.17 0.55
N THR A 107 14.63 -5.80 -0.65
CA THR A 107 14.25 -4.41 -0.93
C THR A 107 12.91 -4.04 -0.32
N ASN A 108 12.75 -2.77 0.05
CA ASN A 108 11.48 -2.23 0.56
C ASN A 108 10.32 -2.49 -0.41
N ASN A 109 10.55 -2.30 -1.71
CA ASN A 109 9.55 -2.53 -2.76
C ASN A 109 9.08 -3.99 -2.77
N GLU A 110 10.01 -4.94 -2.70
CA GLU A 110 9.68 -6.36 -2.77
C GLU A 110 8.92 -6.85 -1.53
N PHE A 111 9.28 -6.38 -0.33
CA PHE A 111 8.51 -6.67 0.89
C PHE A 111 7.07 -6.14 0.80
N VAL A 112 6.88 -4.91 0.31
CA VAL A 112 5.55 -4.31 0.19
C VAL A 112 4.75 -5.03 -0.91
N PHE A 113 5.35 -5.31 -2.06
CA PHE A 113 4.66 -6.00 -3.14
C PHE A 113 4.28 -7.43 -2.78
N ASP A 114 5.10 -8.15 -2.02
CA ASP A 114 4.71 -9.46 -1.50
C ASP A 114 3.52 -9.36 -0.55
N TYR A 115 3.51 -8.38 0.35
CA TYR A 115 2.36 -8.14 1.23
C TYR A 115 1.09 -7.84 0.42
N LEU A 116 1.18 -6.99 -0.61
CA LEU A 116 0.05 -6.69 -1.48
C LEU A 116 -0.41 -7.94 -2.26
N ARG A 117 0.52 -8.75 -2.79
CA ARG A 117 0.22 -10.01 -3.49
C ARG A 117 -0.46 -11.02 -2.56
N ASP A 118 -0.01 -11.13 -1.32
CA ASP A 118 -0.61 -12.00 -0.30
C ASP A 118 -2.04 -11.58 0.06
N ASN A 119 -2.39 -10.29 -0.08
CA ASN A 119 -3.77 -9.82 0.06
C ASN A 119 -4.65 -10.06 -1.18
N MET A 120 -4.09 -10.59 -2.27
CA MET A 120 -4.78 -10.91 -3.52
C MET A 120 -4.89 -12.42 -3.79
N VAL A 121 -4.34 -13.28 -2.92
CA VAL A 121 -4.41 -14.75 -3.13
C VAL A 121 -5.77 -15.32 -2.76
N ASN A 122 -6.18 -16.36 -3.50
CA ASN A 122 -7.48 -17.03 -3.28
C ASN A 122 -7.45 -18.10 -2.16
N SER A 123 -6.29 -18.37 -1.55
CA SER A 123 -6.17 -19.36 -0.49
C SER A 123 -4.97 -19.12 0.42
N PHE A 124 -5.11 -19.45 1.71
CA PHE A 124 -4.06 -19.26 2.72
C PHE A 124 -2.77 -20.02 2.42
N ASN A 125 -2.86 -21.18 1.76
CA ASN A 125 -1.67 -21.98 1.41
C ASN A 125 -0.77 -21.29 0.37
N LYS A 126 -1.23 -20.22 -0.27
CA LYS A 126 -0.47 -19.43 -1.24
C LYS A 126 0.19 -18.18 -0.64
N LEU A 127 -0.03 -17.91 0.65
CA LEU A 127 0.67 -16.85 1.34
C LEU A 127 2.17 -17.14 1.36
N ILE A 128 2.96 -16.09 1.13
CA ILE A 128 4.42 -16.16 1.06
C ILE A 128 5.03 -15.58 2.33
N GLN A 129 4.50 -14.47 2.84
CA GLN A 129 4.99 -13.84 4.06
C GLN A 129 4.52 -14.57 5.32
N LYS A 130 5.40 -14.61 6.32
CA LYS A 130 5.02 -14.93 7.70
C LYS A 130 4.34 -13.72 8.37
N LYS A 131 3.87 -13.93 9.60
CA LYS A 131 3.42 -12.84 10.47
C LYS A 131 4.56 -11.83 10.66
N LEU A 132 4.30 -10.56 10.36
CA LEU A 132 5.26 -9.47 10.53
C LEU A 132 5.65 -9.33 12.02
N ASN A 133 6.95 -9.39 12.30
CA ASN A 133 7.50 -9.43 13.65
C ASN A 133 8.41 -8.24 13.95
N TYR A 134 9.55 -8.16 13.28
CA TYR A 134 10.52 -7.10 13.47
C TYR A 134 11.19 -6.77 12.12
N ALA A 135 11.43 -5.49 11.87
CA ALA A 135 12.09 -5.01 10.67
C ALA A 135 13.15 -3.98 11.03
N ILE A 136 14.33 -4.12 10.41
CA ILE A 136 15.36 -3.08 10.40
C ILE A 136 15.38 -2.48 9.01
N ILE A 137 15.38 -1.15 8.94
CA ILE A 137 15.39 -0.42 7.68
C ILE A 137 16.72 0.34 7.60
N ASP A 138 17.56 -0.06 6.65
CA ASP A 138 18.72 0.72 6.27
C ASP A 138 18.30 1.89 5.37
N GLU A 139 19.03 3.00 5.43
CA GLU A 139 18.67 4.26 4.76
C GLU A 139 17.22 4.69 5.03
N VAL A 140 16.86 4.71 6.33
CA VAL A 140 15.50 4.94 6.82
C VAL A 140 14.86 6.23 6.32
N ASP A 141 15.64 7.27 6.08
CA ASP A 141 15.21 8.54 5.50
C ASP A 141 14.73 8.36 4.05
N SER A 142 15.53 7.69 3.23
CA SER A 142 15.18 7.37 1.85
C SER A 142 13.89 6.54 1.78
N VAL A 143 13.78 5.51 2.63
CA VAL A 143 12.63 4.57 2.60
C VAL A 143 11.36 5.20 3.21
N LEU A 144 11.43 5.78 4.41
CA LEU A 144 10.25 6.22 5.16
C LEU A 144 9.85 7.67 4.92
N ILE A 145 10.70 8.49 4.28
CA ILE A 145 10.40 9.92 4.00
C ILE A 145 10.27 10.17 2.51
N ASP A 146 11.25 9.75 1.71
CA ASP A 146 11.29 10.09 0.29
C ASP A 146 10.39 9.15 -0.53
N GLU A 147 10.62 7.84 -0.42
CA GLU A 147 9.87 6.84 -1.17
C GLU A 147 8.43 6.68 -0.67
N ALA A 148 8.19 6.87 0.63
CA ALA A 148 6.88 6.74 1.26
C ALA A 148 5.80 7.68 0.68
N ARG A 149 6.19 8.71 -0.09
CA ARG A 149 5.26 9.65 -0.75
C ARG A 149 4.58 9.05 -1.97
N THR A 150 5.17 8.02 -2.57
CA THR A 150 4.65 7.39 -3.79
C THR A 150 3.98 6.07 -3.44
N PRO A 151 2.68 5.89 -3.71
CA PRO A 151 2.01 4.64 -3.41
C PRO A 151 2.54 3.50 -4.30
N LEU A 152 2.82 2.35 -3.69
CA LEU A 152 3.14 1.12 -4.42
C LEU A 152 1.87 0.44 -4.91
N ILE A 153 1.74 0.28 -6.22
CA ILE A 153 0.51 -0.18 -6.89
C ILE A 153 0.79 -1.43 -7.73
N ILE A 154 -0.03 -2.47 -7.54
CA ILE A 154 -0.08 -3.61 -8.46
C ILE A 154 -1.11 -3.32 -9.54
N SER A 155 -0.66 -3.07 -10.77
CA SER A 155 -1.53 -2.93 -11.94
C SER A 155 -1.49 -4.19 -12.80
N GLY A 156 -2.66 -4.72 -13.16
CA GLY A 156 -2.77 -5.77 -14.16
C GLY A 156 -2.97 -5.19 -15.57
N PRO A 157 -2.56 -5.92 -16.62
CA PRO A 157 -2.90 -5.52 -17.98
C PRO A 157 -4.42 -5.49 -18.14
N VAL A 158 -4.94 -4.40 -18.68
CA VAL A 158 -6.37 -4.32 -19.03
C VAL A 158 -6.51 -4.89 -20.44
N ASN A 159 -7.38 -5.89 -20.61
CA ASN A 159 -7.75 -6.33 -21.95
C ASN A 159 -8.50 -5.18 -22.64
N TYR A 160 -7.81 -4.45 -23.52
CA TYR A 160 -8.35 -3.32 -24.30
C TYR A 160 -9.51 -3.69 -25.23
N GLN A 161 -9.87 -4.98 -25.33
CA GLN A 161 -11.09 -5.45 -25.98
C GLN A 161 -12.37 -4.80 -25.40
N ASN A 162 -12.30 -4.18 -24.21
CA ASN A 162 -13.44 -3.56 -23.54
C ASN A 162 -13.81 -2.13 -23.97
N LEU A 163 -13.04 -1.47 -24.86
CA LEU A 163 -13.42 -0.16 -25.41
C LEU A 163 -14.79 -0.20 -26.12
N ASP A 164 -15.16 -1.35 -26.68
CA ASP A 164 -16.44 -1.58 -27.35
C ASP A 164 -17.64 -1.41 -26.41
N TYR A 165 -17.50 -1.81 -25.13
CA TYR A 165 -18.60 -1.66 -24.16
C TYR A 165 -18.94 -0.21 -23.88
N PHE A 166 -17.95 0.68 -23.79
CA PHE A 166 -18.21 2.11 -23.58
C PHE A 166 -19.06 2.68 -24.72
N TYR A 167 -18.67 2.44 -25.97
CA TYR A 167 -19.40 2.95 -27.13
C TYR A 167 -20.78 2.30 -27.29
N ARG A 168 -20.88 0.98 -27.03
CA ARG A 168 -22.14 0.25 -27.04
C ARG A 168 -23.15 0.83 -26.04
N PHE A 169 -22.72 1.08 -24.80
CA PHE A 169 -23.62 1.57 -23.75
C PHE A 169 -23.83 3.08 -23.79
N LYS A 170 -22.90 3.87 -24.33
CA LYS A 170 -23.01 5.33 -24.42
C LYS A 170 -24.33 5.76 -25.06
N SER A 171 -24.67 5.18 -26.22
CA SER A 171 -25.90 5.55 -26.93
C SER A 171 -27.18 5.24 -26.15
N ILE A 172 -27.18 4.14 -25.37
CA ILE A 172 -28.31 3.71 -24.54
C ILE A 172 -28.45 4.65 -23.35
N VAL A 173 -27.35 4.91 -22.64
CA VAL A 173 -27.31 5.81 -21.49
C VAL A 173 -27.72 7.23 -21.89
N GLU A 174 -27.26 7.74 -23.04
CA GLU A 174 -27.64 9.06 -23.56
C GLU A 174 -29.15 9.15 -23.86
N LYS A 175 -29.74 8.10 -24.45
CA LYS A 175 -31.19 8.06 -24.70
C LYS A 175 -31.99 8.08 -23.41
N ILE A 176 -31.56 7.32 -22.40
CA ILE A 176 -32.21 7.30 -21.07
C ILE A 176 -32.09 8.66 -20.41
N LEU A 177 -30.90 9.26 -20.40
CA LEU A 177 -30.65 10.58 -19.82
C LEU A 177 -31.50 11.67 -20.49
N LYS A 178 -31.63 11.64 -21.82
CA LYS A 178 -32.49 12.58 -22.57
C LYS A 178 -33.98 12.44 -22.17
N LYS A 179 -34.50 11.21 -22.08
CA LYS A 179 -35.89 10.97 -21.65
C LYS A 179 -36.11 11.43 -20.20
N GLN A 180 -35.16 11.15 -19.31
CA GLN A 180 -35.19 11.59 -17.92
C GLN A 180 -35.18 13.11 -17.79
N LEU A 181 -34.33 13.81 -18.56
CA LEU A 181 -34.30 15.28 -18.61
C LEU A 181 -35.65 15.88 -19.04
N ILE A 182 -36.24 15.36 -20.13
CA ILE A 182 -37.53 15.84 -20.62
C ILE A 182 -38.63 15.64 -19.56
N PHE A 183 -38.68 14.47 -18.93
CA PHE A 183 -39.67 14.16 -17.90
C PHE A 183 -39.53 15.06 -16.67
N LEU A 184 -38.31 15.22 -16.16
CA LEU A 184 -38.06 16.01 -14.95
C LEU A 184 -38.21 17.51 -15.20
N ASN A 185 -37.94 18.01 -16.41
CA ASN A 185 -38.27 19.39 -16.81
C ASN A 185 -39.78 19.67 -16.70
N LYS A 186 -40.62 18.72 -17.12
CA LYS A 186 -42.08 18.85 -16.98
C LYS A 186 -42.50 18.90 -15.52
N ILE A 187 -41.95 18.01 -14.69
CA ILE A 187 -42.20 17.99 -13.24
C ILE A 187 -41.73 19.29 -12.59
N PHE A 188 -40.57 19.82 -12.97
CA PHE A 188 -40.04 21.07 -12.46
C PHE A 188 -40.97 22.25 -12.77
N ASN A 189 -41.46 22.36 -14.00
CA ASN A 189 -42.40 23.41 -14.38
C ASN A 189 -43.74 23.28 -13.65
N LEU A 190 -44.23 22.06 -13.45
CA LEU A 190 -45.43 21.80 -12.64
C LEU A 190 -45.22 22.20 -11.18
N ALA A 191 -44.05 21.87 -10.60
CA ALA A 191 -43.68 22.27 -9.25
C ALA A 191 -43.72 23.79 -9.08
N ARG A 192 -43.14 24.53 -10.04
CA ARG A 192 -43.16 26.02 -10.04
C ARG A 192 -44.59 26.56 -10.09
N LYS A 193 -45.46 26.02 -10.94
CA LYS A 193 -46.87 26.44 -11.04
C LYS A 193 -47.62 26.22 -9.73
N LEU A 194 -47.47 25.03 -9.13
CA LEU A 194 -48.12 24.67 -7.85
C LEU A 194 -47.65 25.55 -6.69
N ILE A 195 -46.36 25.87 -6.62
CA ILE A 195 -45.83 26.77 -5.59
C ILE A 195 -46.39 28.17 -5.77
N ASN A 196 -46.46 28.68 -7.00
CA ASN A 196 -47.00 30.02 -7.29
C ASN A 196 -48.51 30.12 -7.03
N SER A 197 -49.28 29.03 -7.18
CA SER A 197 -50.71 28.99 -6.85
C SER A 197 -50.99 28.72 -5.36
N GLY A 198 -49.98 28.77 -4.49
CA GLY A 198 -50.12 28.59 -3.04
C GLY A 198 -50.06 27.13 -2.56
N LYS A 199 -50.05 26.13 -3.45
CA LYS A 199 -49.97 24.69 -3.12
C LYS A 199 -48.53 24.25 -2.83
N LYS A 200 -47.93 24.81 -1.77
CA LYS A 200 -46.50 24.61 -1.42
C LYS A 200 -46.11 23.15 -1.17
N LYS A 201 -46.95 22.35 -0.50
CA LYS A 201 -46.64 20.94 -0.17
C LYS A 201 -46.54 20.06 -1.42
N GLU A 202 -47.53 20.14 -2.31
CA GLU A 202 -47.55 19.41 -3.59
C GLU A 202 -46.43 19.86 -4.53
N GLY A 203 -46.17 21.18 -4.58
CA GLY A 203 -45.06 21.74 -5.34
C GLY A 203 -43.70 21.29 -4.81
N GLY A 204 -43.50 21.28 -3.49
CA GLY A 204 -42.27 20.81 -2.84
C GLY A 204 -41.99 19.32 -3.09
N LEU A 205 -43.02 18.47 -3.07
CA LEU A 205 -42.87 17.05 -3.38
C LEU A 205 -42.40 16.82 -4.83
N ASN A 206 -42.87 17.64 -5.77
CA ASN A 206 -42.38 17.61 -7.16
C ASN A 206 -40.95 18.14 -7.29
N LEU A 207 -40.55 19.18 -6.54
CA LEU A 207 -39.14 19.60 -6.49
C LEU A 207 -38.23 18.50 -5.96
N LEU A 208 -38.66 17.77 -4.92
CA LEU A 208 -37.89 16.64 -4.38
C LEU A 208 -37.68 15.54 -5.43
N LYS A 209 -38.70 15.24 -6.24
CA LYS A 209 -38.57 14.30 -7.37
C LYS A 209 -37.53 14.78 -8.39
N VAL A 210 -37.53 16.07 -8.73
CA VAL A 210 -36.53 16.67 -9.64
C VAL A 210 -35.14 16.61 -9.02
N TYR A 211 -35.00 16.90 -7.73
CA TYR A 211 -33.72 16.83 -7.02
C TYR A 211 -33.15 15.41 -6.99
N ARG A 212 -33.96 14.40 -6.67
CA ARG A 212 -33.51 12.99 -6.66
C ARG A 212 -33.18 12.48 -8.07
N GLY A 213 -33.89 12.95 -9.08
CA GLY A 213 -33.67 12.55 -10.46
C GLY A 213 -32.53 13.28 -11.17
N LEU A 214 -32.30 14.56 -10.87
CA LEU A 214 -31.23 15.38 -11.44
C LEU A 214 -30.69 16.36 -10.38
N PRO A 215 -29.86 15.89 -9.44
CA PRO A 215 -29.39 16.71 -8.32
C PRO A 215 -28.55 17.91 -8.78
N LYS A 216 -27.91 17.82 -9.95
CA LYS A 216 -27.08 18.87 -10.55
C LYS A 216 -27.83 19.73 -11.58
N TYR A 217 -29.17 19.68 -11.62
CA TYR A 217 -29.97 20.45 -12.59
C TYR A 217 -29.95 21.95 -12.28
N LYS A 218 -29.24 22.75 -13.09
CA LYS A 218 -29.03 24.19 -12.86
C LYS A 218 -30.32 24.99 -12.61
N PRO A 219 -31.43 24.81 -13.37
CA PRO A 219 -32.67 25.55 -13.11
C PRO A 219 -33.30 25.24 -11.75
N LEU A 220 -33.21 23.99 -11.27
CA LEU A 220 -33.66 23.63 -9.93
C LEU A 220 -32.82 24.33 -8.86
N ILE A 221 -31.50 24.26 -8.98
CA ILE A 221 -30.57 24.89 -8.03
C ILE A 221 -30.86 26.39 -7.94
N LYS A 222 -30.97 27.07 -9.08
CA LYS A 222 -31.29 28.50 -9.14
C LYS A 222 -32.64 28.82 -8.46
N PHE A 223 -33.67 28.03 -8.74
CA PHE A 223 -34.99 28.22 -8.13
C PHE A 223 -34.99 28.03 -6.62
N LEU A 224 -34.26 27.05 -6.10
CA LEU A 224 -34.16 26.78 -4.67
C LEU A 224 -33.44 27.92 -3.92
N VAL A 225 -32.39 28.48 -4.53
CA VAL A 225 -31.63 29.62 -4.00
C VAL A 225 -32.48 30.90 -4.01
N GLU A 226 -33.10 31.24 -5.15
CA GLU A 226 -33.92 32.46 -5.30
C GLU A 226 -35.10 32.52 -4.34
N LYS A 227 -35.73 31.38 -4.06
CA LYS A 227 -36.89 31.29 -3.17
C LYS A 227 -36.54 31.03 -1.71
N LYS A 228 -35.24 31.04 -1.35
CA LYS A 228 -34.73 30.73 0.00
C LYS A 228 -35.23 29.38 0.55
N TYR A 229 -35.50 28.41 -0.32
CA TYR A 229 -35.94 27.07 0.09
C TYR A 229 -34.78 26.18 0.54
N VAL A 230 -33.54 26.60 0.28
CA VAL A 230 -32.32 25.98 0.79
C VAL A 230 -31.53 27.05 1.54
N LYS A 231 -31.43 26.92 2.86
CA LYS A 231 -30.25 27.39 3.58
C LYS A 231 -29.22 26.26 3.45
N PHE A 232 -28.04 26.59 2.94
CA PHE A 232 -26.89 25.70 3.04
C PHE A 232 -26.59 25.41 4.51
#